data_AF-A0A661T7Q3-F1
#
_entry.id   AF-A0A661T7Q3-F1
#
_cell.length_a   1.000
_cell.length_b   1.000
_cell.length_c   1.000
_cell.angle_alpha   90.00
_cell.angle_beta   90.00
_cell.angle_gamma   90.00
#
_symmetry.space_group_name_H-M   'P 1'
#
loop_
_entity.id
_entity.type
_entity.pdbx_description
1 polymer ?
#
loop_
_entity_poly.entity_id
_entity_poly.type
_entity_poly.pdbx_seq_one_letter_code
_entity_poly.pdbx_strand_id
1 'polypeptide(L)'
;LRDHGTGPYRPDSHFLGSHVCAHAANKLARNATQTTGSMVAHLKKDNHVFWVTGTAAPCTAIFKPVWLNEKPLPDIGPLPGRRFDRNTLWWHHELLHRSILHDYRHRIKIIARERDLMEEKYCNAAVRLQPDKRPDLTCRAFRGARQATERWILSIQAAGPQSKNRLSYRRYWKLQNKKAGIENKIAG
;
A
#
# COMPACT_ATOMS: atom_id res chain seq x y z
N LEU A 1 -1.17 -11.89 -3.36
CA LEU A 1 -1.94 -10.97 -2.48
C LEU A 1 -2.46 -9.70 -3.18
N ARG A 2 -2.05 -9.41 -4.43
CA ARG A 2 -2.49 -8.21 -5.18
C ARG A 2 -3.64 -8.45 -6.15
N ASP A 3 -4.25 -9.63 -6.11
CA ASP A 3 -5.21 -10.07 -7.11
C ASP A 3 -6.51 -9.25 -7.08
N HIS A 4 -6.97 -8.87 -8.26
CA HIS A 4 -8.24 -8.18 -8.55
C HIS A 4 -9.10 -8.94 -9.56
N GLY A 5 -8.86 -10.24 -9.74
CA GLY A 5 -9.45 -11.03 -10.82
C GLY A 5 -8.89 -10.70 -12.21
N THR A 6 -9.64 -11.02 -13.25
CA THR A 6 -9.22 -10.92 -14.65
C THR A 6 -9.53 -9.55 -15.26
N GLY A 7 -8.61 -9.03 -16.08
CA GLY A 7 -8.78 -7.81 -16.86
C GLY A 7 -8.44 -6.49 -16.13
N PRO A 8 -8.69 -5.34 -16.76
CA PRO A 8 -8.37 -4.03 -16.18
C PRO A 8 -9.25 -3.71 -14.96
N TYR A 9 -8.66 -3.74 -13.77
CA TYR A 9 -9.41 -3.49 -12.54
C TYR A 9 -9.96 -2.05 -12.45
N ARG A 10 -11.21 -1.95 -12.00
CA ARG A 10 -11.88 -0.71 -11.62
C ARG A 10 -12.54 -0.90 -10.25
N PRO A 11 -12.19 -0.10 -9.23
CA PRO A 11 -12.72 -0.31 -7.88
C PRO A 11 -14.21 0.04 -7.75
N ASP A 12 -14.76 0.79 -8.72
CA ASP A 12 -16.14 1.24 -8.78
C ASP A 12 -17.07 0.34 -9.62
N SER A 13 -16.55 -0.74 -10.24
CA SER A 13 -17.33 -1.57 -11.17
C SER A 13 -18.24 -2.60 -10.49
N HIS A 14 -17.95 -2.97 -9.24
CA HIS A 14 -18.59 -4.10 -8.54
C HIS A 14 -19.18 -3.72 -7.17
N PHE A 15 -20.30 -4.34 -6.82
CA PHE A 15 -21.03 -4.03 -5.58
C PHE A 15 -20.51 -4.78 -4.35
N LEU A 16 -20.21 -6.08 -4.49
CA LEU A 16 -19.67 -6.95 -3.44
C LEU A 16 -18.14 -7.02 -3.50
N GLY A 17 -17.50 -7.39 -2.38
CA GLY A 17 -16.07 -7.69 -2.36
C GLY A 17 -15.82 -9.15 -2.72
N SER A 18 -14.99 -9.41 -3.74
CA SER A 18 -14.74 -10.75 -4.27
C SER A 18 -13.26 -11.00 -4.62
N HIS A 19 -12.37 -10.11 -4.19
CA HIS A 19 -10.96 -10.13 -4.58
C HIS A 19 -10.06 -10.20 -3.35
N VAL A 20 -8.89 -10.85 -3.51
CA VAL A 20 -7.89 -10.96 -2.44
C VAL A 20 -7.39 -9.59 -2.00
N CYS A 21 -7.08 -8.71 -2.96
CA CYS A 21 -6.80 -7.31 -2.66
C CYS A 21 -8.11 -6.54 -2.56
N ALA A 22 -8.69 -6.53 -1.37
CA ALA A 22 -9.96 -5.91 -1.08
C ALA A 22 -9.86 -4.38 -1.03
N HIS A 23 -10.79 -3.71 -1.70
CA HIS A 23 -10.95 -2.25 -1.69
C HIS A 23 -12.33 -1.87 -1.18
N ALA A 24 -12.39 -0.90 -0.27
CA ALA A 24 -13.65 -0.36 0.21
C ALA A 24 -14.32 0.51 -0.88
N ALA A 25 -15.65 0.54 -0.92
CA ALA A 25 -16.35 1.24 -2.01
C ALA A 25 -17.75 1.76 -1.72
N ASN A 26 -18.49 1.14 -0.80
CA ASN A 26 -19.87 1.52 -0.50
C ASN A 26 -20.24 1.17 0.93
N LYS A 27 -21.28 1.82 1.48
CA LYS A 27 -21.70 1.63 2.88
C LYS A 27 -22.37 0.28 3.15
N LEU A 28 -23.00 -0.32 2.15
CA LEU A 28 -23.91 -1.45 2.35
C LEU A 28 -23.19 -2.80 2.35
N ALA A 29 -22.30 -3.02 1.39
CA ALA A 29 -21.63 -4.31 1.18
C ALA A 29 -20.10 -4.24 1.24
N ARG A 30 -19.49 -3.05 1.13
CA ARG A 30 -18.02 -2.89 1.06
C ARG A 30 -17.46 -1.86 2.04
N ASN A 31 -18.14 -1.58 3.16
CA ASN A 31 -17.72 -0.51 4.07
C ASN A 31 -16.47 -0.88 4.88
N ALA A 32 -16.37 -2.15 5.27
CA ALA A 32 -15.27 -2.73 6.03
C ALA A 32 -14.41 -3.68 5.19
N THR A 33 -14.49 -3.57 3.85
CA THR A 33 -13.84 -4.50 2.91
C THR A 33 -12.58 -3.88 2.33
N GLN A 34 -11.65 -3.49 3.21
CA GLN A 34 -10.35 -2.92 2.85
C GLN A 34 -9.25 -3.83 3.36
N THR A 35 -8.31 -4.24 2.50
CA THR A 35 -7.08 -4.87 2.97
C THR A 35 -6.24 -3.80 3.67
N THR A 36 -6.09 -3.88 5.00
CA THR A 36 -5.36 -2.90 5.83
C THR A 36 -3.89 -3.24 6.05
N GLY A 37 -3.51 -4.47 5.71
CA GLY A 37 -2.16 -5.00 5.80
C GLY A 37 -2.07 -6.33 5.06
N SER A 38 -0.86 -6.75 4.72
CA SER A 38 -0.58 -7.99 4.02
C SER A 38 0.79 -8.52 4.40
N MET A 39 0.88 -9.84 4.54
CA MET A 39 2.09 -10.54 4.93
C MET A 39 2.24 -11.84 4.15
N VAL A 40 3.48 -12.19 3.78
CA VAL A 40 3.85 -13.52 3.30
C VAL A 40 4.94 -14.07 4.21
N ALA A 41 4.70 -15.23 4.82
CA ALA A 41 5.70 -15.92 5.63
C ALA A 41 6.42 -16.96 4.77
N HIS A 42 7.74 -16.82 4.62
CA HIS A 42 8.59 -17.81 3.99
C HIS A 42 9.35 -18.55 5.09
N LEU A 43 8.92 -19.78 5.40
CA LEU A 43 9.49 -20.59 6.47
C LEU A 43 10.47 -21.62 5.89
N LYS A 44 11.75 -21.52 6.25
CA LYS A 44 12.76 -22.55 6.02
C LYS A 44 13.26 -23.10 7.36
N LYS A 45 13.96 -24.24 7.33
CA LYS A 45 14.47 -24.92 8.54
C LYS A 45 15.15 -23.98 9.54
N ASP A 46 16.04 -23.11 9.06
CA ASP A 46 16.86 -22.21 9.91
C ASP A 46 16.73 -20.72 9.52
N ASN A 47 15.75 -20.37 8.68
CA ASN A 47 15.56 -19.00 8.22
C ASN A 47 14.10 -18.71 7.87
N HIS A 48 13.45 -17.90 8.70
CA HIS A 48 12.10 -17.42 8.47
C HIS A 48 12.12 -15.95 8.05
N VAL A 49 11.65 -15.66 6.83
CA VAL A 49 11.51 -14.28 6.34
C VAL A 49 10.03 -13.94 6.24
N PHE A 50 9.63 -12.85 6.86
CA PHE A 50 8.28 -12.31 6.81
C PHE A 50 8.28 -11.08 5.92
N TRP A 51 7.61 -11.18 4.79
CA TRP A 51 7.42 -10.08 3.86
C TRP A 51 6.19 -9.32 4.28
N VAL A 52 6.34 -8.10 4.79
CA VAL A 52 5.24 -7.29 5.32
C VAL A 52 5.06 -6.00 4.53
N THR A 53 3.81 -5.62 4.30
CA THR A 53 3.47 -4.30 3.72
C THR A 53 3.46 -3.21 4.77
N GLY A 54 3.06 -3.49 6.02
CA GLY A 54 2.91 -2.48 7.09
C GLY A 54 1.95 -1.32 6.74
N THR A 55 1.16 -1.47 5.68
CA THR A 55 0.35 -0.42 5.02
C THR A 55 -0.83 -1.08 4.32
N ALA A 56 -1.86 -0.31 3.97
CA ALA A 56 -3.04 -0.82 3.30
C ALA A 56 -2.76 -1.24 1.84
N ALA A 57 -3.68 -2.02 1.27
CA ALA A 57 -3.76 -2.34 -0.15
C ALA A 57 -2.41 -2.79 -0.78
N PRO A 58 -2.09 -4.10 -0.76
CA PRO A 58 -0.80 -4.60 -1.26
C PRO A 58 -0.54 -4.23 -2.71
N CYS A 59 -1.58 -4.01 -3.52
CA CYS A 59 -1.44 -3.55 -4.91
C CYS A 59 -0.76 -2.18 -5.05
N THR A 60 -0.73 -1.36 -4.01
CA THR A 60 -0.03 -0.05 -4.01
C THR A 60 1.14 -0.01 -3.04
N ALA A 61 1.36 -1.06 -2.27
CA ALA A 61 2.40 -1.15 -1.25
C ALA A 61 3.58 -1.98 -1.75
N ILE A 62 4.71 -1.81 -1.05
CA ILE A 62 5.90 -2.64 -1.19
C ILE A 62 5.93 -3.66 -0.05
N PHE A 63 6.29 -4.91 -0.32
CA PHE A 63 6.63 -5.91 0.68
C PHE A 63 8.08 -5.71 1.15
N LYS A 64 8.25 -5.51 2.46
CA LYS A 64 9.54 -5.33 3.13
C LYS A 64 9.89 -6.61 3.90
N PRO A 65 11.14 -7.11 3.82
CA PRO A 65 11.54 -8.28 4.57
C PRO A 65 11.76 -7.93 6.05
N VAL A 66 11.23 -8.77 6.92
CA VAL A 66 11.35 -8.71 8.38
C VAL A 66 11.71 -10.10 8.89
N TRP A 67 12.56 -10.14 9.92
CA TRP A 67 12.90 -11.36 10.66
C TRP A 67 12.45 -11.18 12.09
N LEU A 68 11.74 -12.16 12.64
CA LEU A 68 11.31 -12.14 14.04
C LEU A 68 12.51 -12.44 14.93
N ASN A 69 13.21 -11.40 15.34
CA ASN A 69 14.27 -11.38 16.34
C ASN A 69 13.90 -10.38 17.45
N GLU A 70 14.84 -10.01 18.32
CA GLU A 70 14.58 -9.07 19.43
C GLU A 70 14.08 -7.68 18.98
N LYS A 71 14.51 -7.20 17.80
CA LYS A 71 14.12 -5.91 17.24
C LYS A 71 13.83 -6.04 15.74
N PRO A 72 12.64 -6.56 15.38
CA PRO A 72 12.33 -6.95 14.00
C PRO A 72 12.06 -5.76 13.08
N LEU A 73 11.75 -4.60 13.65
CA LEU A 73 11.39 -3.39 12.92
C LEU A 73 12.39 -2.25 13.21
N PRO A 74 12.74 -1.45 12.20
CA PRO A 74 13.45 -0.18 12.40
C PRO A 74 12.48 0.83 13.05
N ASP A 75 12.98 2.04 13.32
CA ASP A 75 12.07 3.16 13.58
C ASP A 75 11.25 3.45 12.30
N ILE A 76 9.95 3.15 12.37
CA ILE A 76 8.99 3.36 11.29
C ILE A 76 8.10 4.59 11.52
N GLY A 77 8.42 5.39 12.54
CA GLY A 77 7.63 6.53 12.99
C GLY A 77 6.50 6.13 13.95
N PRO A 78 5.62 7.10 14.28
CA PRO A 78 4.54 6.90 15.24
C PRO A 78 3.51 5.86 14.78
N LEU A 79 2.81 5.27 15.76
CA LEU A 79 1.68 4.39 15.52
C LEU A 79 0.52 5.16 14.86
N PRO A 80 -0.17 4.56 13.87
CA PRO A 80 -1.29 5.22 13.21
C PRO A 80 -2.50 5.37 14.13
N GLY A 81 -3.07 6.57 14.19
CA GLY A 81 -4.32 6.87 14.88
C GLY A 81 -5.54 6.85 13.97
N ARG A 82 -6.71 7.25 14.49
CA ARG A 82 -7.97 7.35 13.73
C ARG A 82 -7.97 8.46 12.67
N ARG A 83 -7.18 9.51 12.88
CA ARG A 83 -7.06 10.66 11.97
C ARG A 83 -5.74 10.59 11.21
N PHE A 84 -5.74 11.21 10.04
CA PHE A 84 -4.57 11.32 9.18
C PHE A 84 -3.40 11.97 9.93
N ASP A 85 -2.27 11.28 9.92
CA ASP A 85 -0.97 11.82 10.32
C ASP A 85 0.08 11.41 9.28
N ARG A 86 0.62 12.41 8.56
CA ARG A 86 1.64 12.22 7.52
C ARG A 86 2.91 11.55 8.06
N ASN A 87 3.19 11.66 9.35
CA ASN A 87 4.40 11.10 9.96
C ASN A 87 4.30 9.59 10.21
N THR A 88 3.08 9.04 10.28
CA THR A 88 2.85 7.60 10.44
C THR A 88 2.99 6.89 9.09
N LEU A 89 3.66 5.74 9.10
CA LEU A 89 3.88 4.91 7.90
C LEU A 89 2.56 4.61 7.17
N TRP A 90 1.53 4.23 7.94
CA TRP A 90 0.26 3.77 7.40
C TRP A 90 -0.51 4.90 6.71
N TRP A 91 -0.70 6.06 7.36
CA TRP A 91 -1.44 7.16 6.74
C TRP A 91 -0.69 7.82 5.60
N HIS A 92 0.65 7.85 5.66
CA HIS A 92 1.45 8.33 4.56
C HIS A 92 1.22 7.51 3.28
N HIS A 93 1.17 6.18 3.41
CA HIS A 93 0.83 5.29 2.29
C HIS A 93 -0.65 5.37 1.90
N GLU A 94 -1.56 5.50 2.87
CA GLU A 94 -2.99 5.64 2.60
C GLU A 94 -3.28 6.87 1.72
N LEU A 95 -2.50 7.94 1.86
CA LEU A 95 -2.58 9.10 0.96
C LEU A 95 -2.29 8.72 -0.50
N LEU A 96 -1.26 7.91 -0.74
CA LEU A 96 -0.94 7.37 -2.06
C LEU A 96 -2.06 6.46 -2.56
N HIS A 97 -2.48 5.47 -1.75
CA HIS A 97 -3.49 4.51 -2.12
C HIS A 97 -4.79 5.20 -2.54
N ARG A 98 -5.29 6.14 -1.72
CA ARG A 98 -6.51 6.89 -2.03
C ARG A 98 -6.35 7.79 -3.25
N SER A 99 -5.17 8.37 -3.47
CA SER A 99 -4.87 9.12 -4.70
C SER A 99 -4.93 8.22 -5.93
N ILE A 100 -4.43 6.99 -5.86
CA ILE A 100 -4.55 6.02 -6.96
C ILE A 100 -6.02 5.65 -7.20
N LEU A 101 -6.82 5.47 -6.14
CA LEU A 101 -8.22 5.07 -6.26
C LEU A 101 -9.10 6.04 -7.06
N HIS A 102 -8.73 7.32 -7.19
CA HIS A 102 -9.44 8.27 -8.04
C HIS A 102 -9.50 7.82 -9.51
N ASP A 103 -8.45 7.16 -9.98
CA ASP A 103 -8.35 6.64 -11.34
C ASP A 103 -7.39 5.44 -11.37
N TYR A 104 -7.79 4.35 -10.70
CA TYR A 104 -6.92 3.21 -10.43
C TYR A 104 -6.24 2.69 -11.70
N ARG A 105 -7.02 2.48 -12.77
CA ARG A 105 -6.57 1.88 -14.03
C ARG A 105 -5.37 2.60 -14.65
N HIS A 106 -5.30 3.92 -14.53
CA HIS A 106 -4.23 4.72 -15.10
C HIS A 106 -3.14 5.02 -14.07
N ARG A 107 -3.52 5.46 -12.86
CA ARG A 107 -2.58 5.88 -11.81
C ARG A 107 -1.73 4.72 -11.27
N ILE A 108 -2.22 3.48 -11.28
CA ILE A 108 -1.42 2.32 -10.85
C ILE A 108 -0.21 2.09 -11.77
N LYS A 109 -0.33 2.39 -13.07
CA LYS A 109 0.73 2.17 -14.06
C LYS A 109 1.95 3.05 -13.80
N ILE A 110 1.75 4.21 -13.16
CA ILE A 110 2.83 5.15 -12.79
C ILE A 110 3.82 4.48 -11.83
N ILE A 111 3.33 3.65 -10.91
CA ILE A 111 4.14 3.10 -9.81
C ILE A 111 4.48 1.61 -9.98
N ALA A 112 3.70 0.87 -10.78
CA ALA A 112 3.75 -0.59 -10.81
C ALA A 112 5.15 -1.14 -11.11
N ARG A 113 5.82 -0.61 -12.14
CA ARG A 113 7.16 -1.06 -12.53
C ARG A 113 8.19 -0.82 -11.43
N GLU A 114 8.23 0.38 -10.85
CA GLU A 114 9.19 0.69 -9.78
C GLU A 114 8.92 -0.13 -8.52
N ARG A 115 7.64 -0.30 -8.13
CA ARG A 115 7.23 -1.17 -7.03
C ARG A 115 7.78 -2.58 -7.20
N ASP A 116 7.58 -3.19 -8.38
CA ASP A 116 7.97 -4.57 -8.64
C ASP A 116 9.50 -4.73 -8.66
N LEU A 117 10.23 -3.79 -9.27
CA LEU A 117 11.70 -3.77 -9.25
C LEU A 117 12.28 -3.61 -7.84
N MET A 118 11.65 -2.81 -6.99
CA MET A 118 12.06 -2.67 -5.59
C MET A 118 11.86 -3.96 -4.81
N GLU A 119 10.74 -4.66 -5.02
CA GLU A 119 10.49 -5.95 -4.37
C GLU A 119 11.45 -7.02 -4.84
N GLU A 120 11.69 -7.12 -6.14
CA GLU A 120 12.68 -8.03 -6.70
C GLU A 120 14.07 -7.79 -6.09
N LYS A 121 14.49 -6.51 -5.99
CA LYS A 121 15.74 -6.13 -5.32
C LYS A 121 15.79 -6.62 -3.88
N TYR A 122 14.73 -6.45 -3.10
CA TYR A 122 14.70 -6.89 -1.71
C TYR A 122 14.67 -8.42 -1.58
N CYS A 123 13.91 -9.10 -2.43
CA CYS A 123 13.88 -10.57 -2.54
C CYS A 123 15.27 -11.13 -2.83
N ASN A 124 15.94 -10.63 -3.86
CA ASN A 124 17.28 -11.06 -4.25
C ASN A 124 18.31 -10.82 -3.15
N ALA A 125 18.22 -9.67 -2.47
CA ALA A 125 19.09 -9.38 -1.33
C ALA A 125 18.84 -10.35 -0.16
N ALA A 126 17.58 -10.64 0.17
CA ALA A 126 17.22 -11.47 1.32
C ALA A 126 17.67 -12.94 1.18
N VAL A 127 17.71 -13.49 -0.04
CA VAL A 127 18.10 -14.89 -0.28
C VAL A 127 19.57 -15.16 0.08
N ARG A 128 20.44 -14.18 -0.12
CA ARG A 128 21.90 -14.33 0.03
C ARG A 128 22.45 -13.72 1.30
N LEU A 129 21.57 -13.20 2.16
CA LEU A 129 21.96 -12.34 3.27
C LEU A 129 22.33 -13.14 4.51
N GLN A 130 23.50 -12.84 5.07
CA GLN A 130 23.90 -13.33 6.38
C GLN A 130 23.01 -12.74 7.50
N PRO A 131 22.79 -13.47 8.61
CA PRO A 131 21.91 -13.02 9.70
C PRO A 131 22.19 -11.62 10.24
N ASP A 132 23.46 -11.27 10.40
CA ASP A 132 23.93 -9.98 10.92
C ASP A 132 23.57 -8.79 10.01
N LYS A 133 23.37 -9.01 8.71
CA LYS A 133 23.01 -7.97 7.73
C LYS A 133 21.52 -7.77 7.56
N ARG A 134 20.68 -8.64 8.13
CA ARG A 134 19.22 -8.61 7.98
C ARG A 134 18.59 -7.31 8.49
N PRO A 135 18.97 -6.77 9.66
CA PRO A 135 18.41 -5.50 10.14
C PRO A 135 18.65 -4.33 9.17
N ASP A 136 19.83 -4.26 8.54
CA ASP A 136 20.16 -3.22 7.57
C ASP A 136 19.31 -3.32 6.29
N LEU A 137 19.03 -4.55 5.83
CA LEU A 137 18.13 -4.75 4.70
C LEU A 137 16.70 -4.31 5.04
N THR A 138 16.20 -4.67 6.23
CA THR A 138 14.89 -4.21 6.71
C THR A 138 14.85 -2.68 6.78
N CYS A 139 15.83 -2.03 7.42
CA CYS A 139 15.92 -0.57 7.51
C CYS A 139 15.89 0.10 6.13
N ARG A 140 16.72 -0.39 5.19
CA ARG A 140 16.74 0.13 3.81
C ARG A 140 15.43 -0.10 3.07
N ALA A 141 14.75 -1.22 3.29
CA ALA A 141 13.47 -1.50 2.65
C ALA A 141 12.36 -0.57 3.15
N PHE A 142 12.28 -0.32 4.46
CA PHE A 142 11.29 0.61 5.02
C PHE A 142 11.57 2.06 4.59
N ARG A 143 12.83 2.50 4.65
CA ARG A 143 13.23 3.84 4.20
C ARG A 143 12.96 4.03 2.70
N GLY A 144 13.37 3.06 1.89
CA GLY A 144 13.15 3.08 0.45
C GLY A 144 11.67 3.13 0.09
N ALA A 145 10.83 2.34 0.76
CA ALA A 145 9.38 2.37 0.55
C ALA A 145 8.75 3.72 0.92
N ARG A 146 9.20 4.36 2.01
CA ARG A 146 8.74 5.71 2.39
C ARG A 146 9.13 6.75 1.34
N GLN A 147 10.38 6.73 0.89
CA GLN A 147 10.86 7.64 -0.16
C GLN A 147 10.15 7.43 -1.51
N ALA A 148 9.91 6.17 -1.88
CA ALA A 148 9.14 5.84 -3.09
C ALA A 148 7.70 6.35 -2.98
N THR A 149 7.06 6.18 -1.82
CA THR A 149 5.70 6.71 -1.57
C THR A 149 5.64 8.21 -1.76
N GLU A 150 6.61 8.96 -1.23
CA GLU A 150 6.69 10.42 -1.42
C GLU A 150 6.80 10.80 -2.91
N ARG A 151 7.71 10.17 -3.65
CA ARG A 151 7.87 10.41 -5.09
C ARG A 151 6.60 10.07 -5.87
N TRP A 152 6.00 8.93 -5.58
CA TRP A 152 4.80 8.45 -6.26
C TRP A 152 3.60 9.35 -6.05
N ILE A 153 3.43 9.90 -4.84
CA ILE A 153 2.38 10.89 -4.57
C ILE A 153 2.56 12.09 -5.49
N LEU A 154 3.78 12.63 -5.60
CA LEU A 154 4.07 13.77 -6.49
C LEU A 154 3.81 13.43 -7.96
N SER A 155 4.26 12.26 -8.43
CA SER A 155 4.04 11.81 -9.81
C SER A 155 2.55 11.66 -10.15
N ILE A 156 1.75 11.12 -9.23
CA ILE A 156 0.31 10.96 -9.41
C ILE A 156 -0.41 12.32 -9.41
N GLN A 157 0.01 13.24 -8.53
CA GLN A 157 -0.52 14.60 -8.51
C GLN A 157 -0.24 15.34 -9.82
N ALA A 158 0.97 15.19 -10.37
CA ALA A 158 1.36 15.81 -11.64
C ALA A 158 0.62 15.22 -12.86
N ALA A 159 0.36 13.91 -12.86
CA ALA A 159 -0.29 13.24 -13.99
C ALA A 159 -1.79 13.54 -14.12
N GLY A 160 -2.47 13.92 -13.02
CA GLY A 160 -3.92 14.10 -12.99
C GLY A 160 -4.72 12.81 -13.26
N PRO A 161 -6.06 12.84 -13.17
CA PRO A 161 -6.90 11.70 -13.52
C PRO A 161 -7.21 11.72 -15.03
N GLN A 162 -7.17 10.55 -15.67
CA GLN A 162 -7.60 10.37 -17.07
C GLN A 162 -9.05 9.89 -17.15
N SER A 163 -9.58 9.31 -16.07
CA SER A 163 -10.97 8.87 -15.99
C SER A 163 -11.60 9.19 -14.64
N LYS A 164 -12.93 9.20 -14.59
CA LYS A 164 -13.70 9.43 -13.36
C LYS A 164 -14.39 8.15 -12.92
N ASN A 165 -14.35 7.90 -11.62
CA ASN A 165 -15.20 6.89 -10.99
C ASN A 165 -16.68 7.33 -10.93
N ARG A 166 -17.57 6.35 -10.78
CA ARG A 166 -19.00 6.56 -10.50
C ARG A 166 -19.23 7.47 -9.30
N LEU A 167 -20.30 8.27 -9.35
CA LEU A 167 -20.62 9.27 -8.33
C LEU A 167 -20.79 8.69 -6.92
N SER A 168 -21.44 7.53 -6.80
CA SER A 168 -21.63 6.84 -5.53
C SER A 168 -20.30 6.48 -4.86
N TYR A 169 -19.36 5.93 -5.62
CA TYR A 169 -18.00 5.60 -5.18
C TYR A 169 -17.23 6.85 -4.74
N ARG A 170 -17.29 7.92 -5.53
CA ARG A 170 -16.66 9.21 -5.19
C ARG A 170 -17.22 9.81 -3.91
N ARG A 171 -18.55 9.76 -3.72
CA ARG A 171 -19.21 10.22 -2.49
C ARG A 171 -18.77 9.39 -1.28
N TYR A 172 -18.67 8.07 -1.43
CA TYR A 172 -18.18 7.19 -0.37
C TYR A 172 -16.78 7.61 0.08
N TRP A 173 -15.82 7.73 -0.84
CA TRP A 173 -14.44 8.11 -0.48
C TRP A 173 -14.32 9.55 0.00
N LYS A 174 -15.12 10.49 -0.52
CA LYS A 174 -15.19 11.86 0.04
C LYS A 174 -15.57 11.84 1.53
N LEU A 175 -16.52 11.00 1.92
CA LEU A 175 -16.91 10.85 3.33
C LEU A 175 -15.82 10.19 4.17
N GLN A 176 -15.15 9.14 3.67
CA GLN A 176 -14.04 8.50 4.40
C GLN A 176 -12.84 9.44 4.54
N ASN A 177 -12.59 10.29 3.54
CA ASN A 177 -11.54 11.30 3.58
C ASN A 177 -11.86 12.36 4.63
N LYS A 178 -13.11 12.84 4.69
CA LYS A 178 -13.56 13.78 5.72
C LYS A 178 -13.43 13.22 7.14
N LYS A 179 -13.78 11.94 7.34
CA LYS A 179 -13.62 11.28 8.65
C LYS A 179 -12.16 11.19 9.09
N ALA A 180 -11.26 10.99 8.12
CA ALA A 180 -9.83 10.93 8.37
C ALA A 180 -9.15 12.31 8.47
N GLY A 181 -9.78 13.37 7.95
CA GLY A 181 -9.19 14.72 7.88
C GLY A 181 -8.13 14.87 6.78
N ILE A 182 -8.31 14.22 5.62
CA ILE A 182 -7.34 14.18 4.51
C ILE A 182 -7.87 14.84 3.22
N GLU A 183 -9.08 15.44 3.23
CA GLU A 183 -9.77 15.92 2.02
C GLU A 183 -8.96 16.88 1.13
N ASN A 184 -8.16 17.76 1.70
CA ASN A 184 -7.39 18.77 0.95
C ASN A 184 -6.04 18.26 0.44
N LYS A 185 -5.72 16.98 0.67
CA LYS A 185 -4.38 16.40 0.37
C LYS A 185 -4.39 15.40 -0.78
N ILE A 186 -5.56 14.89 -1.16
CA ILE A 186 -5.72 13.93 -2.26
C ILE A 186 -6.01 14.71 -3.54
N ALA A 187 -5.12 14.60 -4.53
CA ALA A 187 -5.36 15.23 -5.83
C ALA A 187 -6.55 14.58 -6.54
N GLY A 188 -7.50 15.45 -6.92
CA GLY A 188 -8.73 15.14 -7.63
C GLY A 188 -8.53 14.27 -8.86
#